data_AF-A0AAV5NZJ8-F1
#
_entry.id   AF-A0AAV5NZJ8-F1
#
_cell.length_a   1.000
_cell.length_b   1.000
_cell.length_c   1.000
_cell.angle_alpha   90.00
_cell.angle_beta   90.00
_cell.angle_gamma   90.00
#
_symmetry.space_group_name_H-M   'P 1'
#
loop_
_entity.id
_entity.type
_entity.pdbx_description
1 polymer ?
#
loop_
_entity_poly.entity_id
_entity_poly.type
_entity_poly.pdbx_seq_one_letter_code
_entity_poly.pdbx_strand_id
1 'polypeptide(L)'
;MDLGIAQSDWQYHAYNGSSKFEDKGPFKDLRAVFSVHPEPFTVVARADAGIKTFEDLKGKRVNIGNPGSGQRGTMEVLMGELGWTMKDFKLASELKASEQSKALCDNKIDAMIYTVGHPSGAIKEATTSCDSVIVEVSGPAVAKLIADNSFYRVATIPGGMYRGNAEDVQTFGVGATFVSSTDVKEKVVYEIVKAVFENFDTFKRLHPAFNNLKKEEMAKDGLSAPLHAGAAKYYKEAGLVK
;
A
#
# COMPACT_ATOMS: atom_id res chain seq x y z
N MET A 1 -19.00 9.52 7.08
CA MET A 1 -17.63 9.18 7.54
C MET A 1 -16.87 10.48 7.54
N ASP A 2 -16.26 10.86 8.66
CA ASP A 2 -15.58 12.15 8.73
C ASP A 2 -14.18 12.06 8.13
N LEU A 3 -13.35 11.13 8.60
CA LEU A 3 -11.97 10.95 8.14
C LEU A 3 -11.60 9.47 8.10
N GLY A 4 -10.65 9.11 7.24
CA GLY A 4 -10.11 7.76 7.16
C GLY A 4 -8.75 7.70 6.48
N ILE A 5 -8.08 6.56 6.62
CA ILE A 5 -6.90 6.21 5.81
C ILE A 5 -7.33 5.11 4.85
N ALA A 6 -7.02 5.28 3.57
CA ALA A 6 -7.30 4.32 2.52
C ALA A 6 -6.12 4.28 1.55
N GLN A 7 -5.92 3.15 0.87
CA GLN A 7 -4.93 3.08 -0.19
C GLN A 7 -5.47 3.73 -1.47
N SER A 8 -4.59 4.25 -2.32
CA SER A 8 -4.94 4.96 -3.56
C SER A 8 -5.81 4.14 -4.52
N ASP A 9 -5.55 2.84 -4.65
CA ASP A 9 -6.36 1.89 -5.43
C ASP A 9 -7.79 1.76 -4.88
N TRP A 10 -7.94 1.54 -3.58
CA TRP A 10 -9.26 1.40 -2.94
C TRP A 10 -10.02 2.73 -2.90
N GLN A 11 -9.30 3.86 -2.81
CA GLN A 11 -9.89 5.18 -2.99
C GLN A 11 -10.45 5.34 -4.41
N TYR A 12 -9.70 4.94 -5.43
CA TYR A 12 -10.16 4.96 -6.83
C TYR A 12 -11.41 4.09 -7.02
N HIS A 13 -11.36 2.83 -6.58
CA HIS A 13 -12.45 1.87 -6.75
C HIS A 13 -13.71 2.32 -6.02
N ALA A 14 -13.59 2.84 -4.80
CA ALA A 14 -14.71 3.38 -4.04
C ALA A 14 -15.34 4.60 -4.73
N TYR A 15 -14.52 5.55 -5.20
CA TYR A 15 -15.03 6.76 -5.86
C TYR A 15 -15.70 6.46 -7.21
N ASN A 16 -15.21 5.46 -7.94
CA ASN A 16 -15.71 5.10 -9.26
C ASN A 16 -16.76 3.98 -9.26
N GLY A 17 -16.94 3.27 -8.13
CA GLY A 17 -17.92 2.17 -8.03
C GLY A 17 -17.49 0.96 -8.86
N SER A 18 -16.20 0.63 -8.87
CA SER A 18 -15.66 -0.50 -9.62
C SER A 18 -15.10 -1.59 -8.69
N SER A 19 -14.73 -2.74 -9.25
CA SER A 19 -14.19 -3.87 -8.47
C SER A 19 -15.18 -4.28 -7.37
N LYS A 20 -14.75 -4.37 -6.11
CA LYS A 20 -15.60 -4.75 -4.96
C LYS A 20 -16.76 -3.79 -4.68
N PHE A 21 -16.83 -2.65 -5.36
CA PHE A 21 -17.89 -1.65 -5.19
C PHE A 21 -18.93 -1.64 -6.31
N GLU A 22 -18.86 -2.54 -7.30
CA GLU A 22 -19.80 -2.59 -8.43
C GLU A 22 -21.27 -2.68 -7.97
N ASP A 23 -21.57 -3.58 -7.02
CA ASP A 23 -22.94 -3.74 -6.50
C ASP A 23 -23.43 -2.55 -5.66
N LYS A 24 -22.51 -1.79 -5.05
CA LYS A 24 -22.83 -0.63 -4.21
C LYS A 24 -22.92 0.67 -5.01
N GLY A 25 -22.28 0.71 -6.17
CA GLY A 25 -22.12 1.93 -6.96
C GLY A 25 -21.06 2.90 -6.41
N PRO A 26 -20.80 4.00 -7.14
CA PRO A 26 -19.76 4.96 -6.81
C PRO A 26 -20.07 5.80 -5.58
N PHE A 27 -19.10 5.94 -4.67
CA PHE A 27 -19.17 6.87 -3.55
C PHE A 27 -18.65 8.27 -3.95
N LYS A 28 -19.51 9.04 -4.65
CA LYS A 28 -19.14 10.36 -5.22
C LYS A 28 -18.90 11.46 -4.19
N ASP A 29 -19.24 11.23 -2.93
CA ASP A 29 -18.93 12.13 -1.82
C ASP A 29 -17.51 11.94 -1.26
N LEU A 30 -16.80 10.86 -1.62
CA LEU A 30 -15.41 10.64 -1.19
C LEU A 30 -14.50 11.77 -1.65
N ARG A 31 -13.65 12.27 -0.75
CA ARG A 31 -12.66 13.30 -1.04
C ARG A 31 -11.28 12.90 -0.58
N ALA A 32 -10.28 13.18 -1.40
CA ALA A 32 -8.88 13.10 -1.03
C ALA A 32 -8.48 14.32 -0.17
N VAL A 33 -7.64 14.12 0.83
CA VAL A 33 -7.09 15.20 1.66
C VAL A 33 -5.61 15.37 1.33
N PHE A 34 -4.76 14.39 1.62
CA PHE A 34 -3.35 14.28 1.16
C PHE A 34 -2.96 12.80 1.07
N SER A 35 -1.90 12.51 0.33
CA SER A 35 -1.22 11.23 0.44
C SER A 35 -0.25 11.28 1.61
N VAL A 36 -0.02 10.13 2.23
CA VAL A 36 0.72 10.00 3.48
C VAL A 36 2.08 9.44 3.20
N HIS A 37 2.20 8.24 2.64
CA HIS A 37 3.48 7.60 2.31
C HIS A 37 3.24 6.47 1.29
N PRO A 38 4.25 6.06 0.52
CA PRO A 38 4.13 4.91 -0.36
C PRO A 38 4.03 3.62 0.47
N GLU A 39 3.26 2.67 -0.03
CA GLU A 39 3.12 1.32 0.51
C GLU A 39 3.55 0.31 -0.56
N PRO A 40 4.86 0.01 -0.66
CA PRO A 40 5.39 -1.05 -1.49
C PRO A 40 4.71 -2.40 -1.21
N PHE A 41 4.34 -3.12 -2.28
CA PHE A 41 3.86 -4.48 -2.24
C PHE A 41 5.05 -5.41 -1.89
N THR A 42 5.14 -5.82 -0.63
CA THR A 42 6.30 -6.55 -0.13
C THR A 42 5.99 -8.02 0.03
N VAL A 43 6.79 -8.86 -0.63
CA VAL A 43 6.74 -10.31 -0.50
C VAL A 43 7.94 -10.76 0.31
N VAL A 44 7.69 -11.37 1.46
CA VAL A 44 8.73 -12.00 2.29
C VAL A 44 8.53 -13.49 2.22
N ALA A 45 9.54 -14.20 1.72
CA ALA A 45 9.53 -15.66 1.61
C ALA A 45 10.62 -16.25 2.52
N ARG A 46 10.37 -17.44 3.07
CA ARG A 46 11.42 -18.19 3.76
C ARG A 46 12.55 -18.51 2.78
N ALA A 47 13.79 -18.38 3.23
CA ALA A 47 14.97 -18.63 2.38
C ALA A 47 15.03 -20.08 1.85
N ASP A 48 14.49 -21.03 2.61
CA ASP A 48 14.47 -22.46 2.27
C ASP A 48 13.22 -22.92 1.48
N ALA A 49 12.25 -22.01 1.22
CA ALA A 49 11.02 -22.36 0.50
C ALA A 49 11.22 -22.50 -1.02
N GLY A 50 12.41 -22.15 -1.53
CA GLY A 50 12.72 -22.18 -2.96
C GLY A 50 11.90 -21.17 -3.77
N ILE A 51 11.62 -20.00 -3.19
CA ILE A 51 10.90 -18.90 -3.83
C ILE A 51 11.92 -17.81 -4.16
N LYS A 52 12.19 -17.61 -5.45
CA LYS A 52 13.15 -16.60 -5.95
C LYS A 52 12.46 -15.52 -6.76
N THR A 53 11.42 -15.87 -7.50
CA THR A 53 10.58 -14.91 -8.23
C THR A 53 9.15 -14.92 -7.70
N PHE A 54 8.35 -13.94 -8.10
CA PHE A 54 6.94 -13.89 -7.72
C PHE A 54 6.17 -15.13 -8.22
N GLU A 55 6.52 -15.67 -9.40
CA GLU A 55 5.91 -16.86 -10.00
C GLU A 55 6.10 -18.13 -9.18
N ASP A 56 7.22 -18.23 -8.43
CA ASP A 56 7.52 -19.38 -7.56
C ASP A 56 6.55 -19.52 -6.39
N LEU A 57 5.67 -18.54 -6.17
CA LEU A 57 4.57 -18.63 -5.19
C LEU A 57 3.52 -19.69 -5.58
N LYS A 58 3.45 -20.08 -6.86
CA LYS A 58 2.56 -21.17 -7.29
C LYS A 58 2.90 -22.48 -6.57
N GLY A 59 1.86 -23.15 -6.07
CA GLY A 59 1.98 -24.38 -5.30
C GLY A 59 2.54 -24.20 -3.88
N LYS A 60 2.75 -22.95 -3.42
CA LYS A 60 3.23 -22.65 -2.06
C LYS A 60 2.08 -22.31 -1.12
N ARG A 61 2.38 -22.24 0.17
CA ARG A 61 1.48 -21.74 1.21
C ARG A 61 1.74 -20.26 1.39
N VAL A 62 0.85 -19.42 0.88
CA VAL A 62 1.06 -17.97 0.83
C VAL A 62 0.02 -17.29 1.69
N ASN A 63 0.44 -16.32 2.50
CA ASN A 63 -0.52 -15.40 3.09
C ASN A 63 -0.82 -14.26 2.13
N ILE A 64 -2.06 -14.19 1.68
CA ILE A 64 -2.55 -13.21 0.71
C ILE A 64 -3.33 -12.06 1.37
N GLY A 65 -3.30 -11.98 2.70
CA GLY A 65 -3.93 -10.94 3.49
C GLY A 65 -5.37 -11.23 3.90
N ASN A 66 -5.79 -10.64 5.02
CA ASN A 66 -7.13 -10.80 5.57
C ASN A 66 -8.22 -10.16 4.68
N PRO A 67 -9.46 -10.71 4.68
CA PRO A 67 -10.54 -10.18 3.84
C PRO A 67 -10.82 -8.71 4.13
N GLY A 68 -11.12 -7.95 3.07
CA GLY A 68 -11.38 -6.52 3.13
C GLY A 68 -10.16 -5.63 3.38
N SER A 69 -8.96 -6.20 3.54
CA SER A 69 -7.72 -5.41 3.61
C SER A 69 -7.27 -4.96 2.22
N GLY A 70 -6.59 -3.82 2.16
CA GLY A 70 -6.08 -3.29 0.91
C GLY A 70 -5.02 -4.18 0.25
N GLN A 71 -4.08 -4.72 1.03
CA GLN A 71 -3.11 -5.74 0.58
C GLN A 71 -3.79 -6.94 -0.11
N ARG A 72 -4.93 -7.41 0.40
CA ARG A 72 -5.66 -8.55 -0.17
C ARG A 72 -6.20 -8.18 -1.54
N GLY A 73 -6.76 -6.99 -1.64
CA GLY A 73 -7.26 -6.49 -2.89
C GLY A 73 -6.15 -6.27 -3.94
N THR A 74 -5.01 -5.67 -3.55
CA THR A 74 -3.85 -5.52 -4.46
C THR A 74 -3.34 -6.88 -4.94
N MET A 75 -3.28 -7.88 -4.05
CA MET A 75 -2.89 -9.24 -4.42
C MET A 75 -3.89 -9.86 -5.42
N GLU A 76 -5.19 -9.73 -5.19
CA GLU A 76 -6.22 -10.24 -6.12
C GLU A 76 -6.15 -9.59 -7.51
N VAL A 77 -5.83 -8.29 -7.58
CA VAL A 77 -5.63 -7.59 -8.87
C VAL A 77 -4.43 -8.16 -9.61
N LEU A 78 -3.28 -8.33 -8.94
CA LEU A 78 -2.09 -8.90 -9.56
C LEU A 78 -2.31 -10.37 -9.97
N MET A 79 -3.03 -11.14 -9.15
CA MET A 79 -3.46 -12.50 -9.53
C MET A 79 -4.30 -12.49 -10.80
N GLY A 80 -5.25 -11.55 -10.92
CA GLY A 80 -6.07 -11.38 -12.12
C GLY A 80 -5.26 -11.13 -13.38
N GLU A 81 -4.29 -10.20 -13.32
CA GLU A 81 -3.38 -9.92 -14.45
C GLU A 81 -2.51 -11.13 -14.84
N LEU A 82 -2.16 -11.97 -13.87
CA LEU A 82 -1.38 -13.20 -14.09
C LEU A 82 -2.24 -14.42 -14.44
N GLY A 83 -3.57 -14.29 -14.44
CA GLY A 83 -4.51 -15.40 -14.63
C GLY A 83 -4.49 -16.43 -13.49
N TRP A 84 -4.11 -16.02 -12.28
CA TRP A 84 -4.05 -16.87 -11.09
C TRP A 84 -5.34 -16.83 -10.30
N THR A 85 -5.59 -17.90 -9.56
CA THR A 85 -6.68 -18.07 -8.62
C THR A 85 -6.14 -18.61 -7.30
N MET A 86 -7.01 -18.71 -6.29
CA MET A 86 -6.62 -19.32 -5.01
C MET A 86 -6.15 -20.77 -5.15
N LYS A 87 -6.56 -21.47 -6.22
CA LYS A 87 -6.18 -22.86 -6.51
C LYS A 87 -4.75 -23.01 -7.01
N ASP A 88 -4.13 -21.92 -7.46
CA ASP A 88 -2.73 -21.91 -7.85
C ASP A 88 -1.79 -21.96 -6.63
N PHE A 89 -2.32 -21.78 -5.42
CA PHE A 89 -1.58 -21.95 -4.17
C PHE A 89 -1.92 -23.28 -3.51
N LYS A 90 -0.94 -23.87 -2.82
CA LYS A 90 -1.19 -25.02 -1.92
C LYS A 90 -2.04 -24.60 -0.73
N LEU A 91 -1.84 -23.37 -0.24
CA LEU A 91 -2.67 -22.73 0.77
C LEU A 91 -2.68 -21.24 0.51
N ALA A 92 -3.86 -20.64 0.38
CA ALA A 92 -4.05 -19.20 0.41
C ALA A 92 -4.58 -18.82 1.80
N SER A 93 -3.68 -18.40 2.69
CA SER A 93 -4.04 -17.99 4.06
C SER A 93 -4.38 -16.50 4.14
N GLU A 94 -5.20 -16.14 5.13
CA GLU A 94 -5.83 -14.81 5.24
C GLU A 94 -5.54 -14.14 6.60
N LEU A 95 -4.31 -14.33 7.09
CA LEU A 95 -3.83 -13.81 8.36
C LEU A 95 -3.64 -12.30 8.33
N LYS A 96 -3.89 -11.66 9.48
CA LYS A 96 -3.61 -10.24 9.71
C LYS A 96 -2.11 -10.03 9.85
N ALA A 97 -1.62 -8.81 9.56
CA ALA A 97 -0.19 -8.49 9.58
C ALA A 97 0.54 -8.92 10.86
N SER A 98 -0.10 -8.78 12.03
CA SER A 98 0.45 -9.19 13.33
C SER A 98 0.67 -10.71 13.50
N GLU A 99 0.06 -11.53 12.65
CA GLU A 99 0.12 -13.00 12.70
C GLU A 99 1.07 -13.58 11.64
N GLN A 100 1.36 -12.80 10.59
CA GLN A 100 2.09 -13.27 9.41
C GLN A 100 3.55 -13.63 9.72
N SER A 101 4.29 -12.76 10.42
CA SER A 101 5.70 -13.00 10.76
C SER A 101 5.87 -14.32 11.53
N LYS A 102 5.03 -14.53 12.54
CA LYS A 102 5.03 -15.76 13.33
C LYS A 102 4.67 -16.98 12.48
N ALA A 103 3.64 -16.90 11.64
CA ALA A 103 3.23 -18.01 10.79
C ALA A 103 4.33 -18.40 9.77
N LEU A 104 5.08 -17.42 9.25
CA LEU A 104 6.22 -17.64 8.36
C LEU A 104 7.32 -18.43 9.09
N CYS A 105 7.70 -17.97 10.29
CA CYS A 105 8.77 -18.59 11.06
C CYS A 105 8.38 -19.95 11.67
N ASP A 106 7.11 -20.14 12.04
CA ASP A 106 6.57 -21.43 12.50
C ASP A 106 6.38 -22.45 11.34
N ASN A 107 6.83 -22.12 10.12
CA ASN A 107 6.66 -22.96 8.93
C ASN A 107 5.19 -23.29 8.61
N LYS A 108 4.25 -22.40 8.93
CA LYS A 108 2.84 -22.56 8.58
C LYS A 108 2.55 -22.01 7.18
N ILE A 109 3.29 -20.99 6.78
CA ILE A 109 3.30 -20.42 5.43
C ILE A 109 4.74 -20.36 4.90
N ASP A 110 4.87 -20.38 3.58
CA ASP A 110 6.13 -20.28 2.84
C ASP A 110 6.47 -18.83 2.50
N ALA A 111 5.45 -17.99 2.30
CA ALA A 111 5.59 -16.56 2.05
C ALA A 111 4.44 -15.76 2.66
N MET A 112 4.73 -14.51 3.02
CA MET A 112 3.76 -13.51 3.40
C MET A 112 3.82 -12.32 2.45
N ILE A 113 2.65 -11.75 2.17
CA ILE A 113 2.48 -10.52 1.40
C ILE A 113 2.00 -9.44 2.34
N TYR A 114 2.66 -8.29 2.31
CA TYR A 114 2.22 -7.10 3.03
C TYR A 114 2.51 -5.83 2.22
N THR A 115 1.46 -5.10 1.88
CA THR A 115 1.54 -3.76 1.27
C THR A 115 1.62 -2.72 2.37
N VAL A 116 2.82 -2.17 2.63
CA VAL A 116 3.08 -1.31 3.80
C VAL A 116 4.24 -0.37 3.57
N GLY A 117 4.26 0.77 4.27
CA GLY A 117 5.41 1.67 4.31
C GLY A 117 6.67 1.08 4.94
N HIS A 118 7.82 1.58 4.50
CA HIS A 118 9.14 1.14 4.95
C HIS A 118 9.90 2.23 5.71
N PRO A 119 10.63 1.90 6.79
CA PRO A 119 10.77 0.56 7.38
C PRO A 119 9.50 0.12 8.14
N SER A 120 9.23 -1.19 8.14
CA SER A 120 8.08 -1.83 8.75
C SER A 120 8.49 -2.80 9.86
N GLY A 121 7.83 -2.69 11.01
CA GLY A 121 8.06 -3.59 12.15
C GLY A 121 7.76 -5.05 11.83
N ALA A 122 6.67 -5.34 11.10
CA ALA A 122 6.29 -6.70 10.74
C ALA A 122 7.31 -7.35 9.79
N ILE A 123 7.77 -6.61 8.77
CA ILE A 123 8.80 -7.10 7.84
C ILE A 123 10.12 -7.33 8.58
N LYS A 124 10.49 -6.42 9.49
CA LYS A 124 11.67 -6.59 10.34
C LYS A 124 11.56 -7.82 11.23
N GLU A 125 10.41 -8.06 11.86
CA GLU A 125 10.18 -9.24 12.68
C GLU A 125 10.32 -10.53 11.86
N ALA A 126 9.66 -10.61 10.70
CA ALA A 126 9.72 -11.77 9.81
C ALA A 126 11.14 -12.08 9.34
N THR A 127 11.89 -11.04 8.95
CA THR A 127 13.27 -11.18 8.46
C THR A 127 14.30 -11.46 9.55
N THR A 128 14.05 -11.05 10.79
CA THR A 128 14.98 -11.28 11.91
C THR A 128 14.71 -12.57 12.68
N SER A 129 13.44 -13.00 12.78
CA SER A 129 13.04 -14.16 13.58
C SER A 129 13.30 -15.50 12.86
N CYS A 130 13.35 -15.49 11.52
CA CYS A 130 13.69 -16.66 10.71
C CYS A 130 14.37 -16.22 9.40
N ASP A 131 15.12 -17.14 8.79
CA ASP A 131 15.84 -16.86 7.54
C ASP A 131 14.85 -16.67 6.40
N SER A 132 14.80 -15.45 5.87
CA SER A 132 13.85 -15.00 4.87
C SER A 132 14.54 -14.10 3.85
N VAL A 133 13.95 -14.01 2.67
CA VAL A 133 14.34 -13.12 1.58
C VAL A 133 13.15 -12.23 1.20
N ILE A 134 13.44 -11.05 0.67
CA ILE A 134 12.42 -10.18 0.05
C ILE A 134 12.43 -10.47 -1.44
N VAL A 135 11.28 -10.86 -1.97
CA VAL A 135 11.13 -11.29 -3.37
C VAL A 135 10.75 -10.09 -4.23
N GLU A 136 11.44 -9.93 -5.35
CA GLU A 136 11.14 -8.90 -6.34
C GLU A 136 9.75 -9.13 -6.96
N VAL A 137 8.97 -8.06 -7.12
CA VAL A 137 7.65 -8.10 -7.76
C VAL A 137 7.61 -7.07 -8.88
N SER A 138 8.21 -7.43 -10.00
CA SER A 138 8.34 -6.58 -11.19
C SER A 138 7.94 -7.36 -12.45
N GLY A 139 8.28 -6.84 -13.63
CA GLY A 139 8.10 -7.54 -14.90
C GLY A 139 6.85 -7.08 -15.69
N PRO A 140 6.55 -7.75 -16.82
CA PRO A 140 5.58 -7.27 -17.80
C PRO A 140 4.16 -7.09 -17.25
N ALA A 141 3.69 -8.02 -16.41
CA ALA A 141 2.36 -7.94 -15.80
C ALA A 141 2.26 -6.74 -14.85
N VAL A 142 3.28 -6.52 -14.02
CA VAL A 142 3.35 -5.36 -13.10
C VAL A 142 3.48 -4.05 -13.88
N ALA A 143 4.30 -4.02 -14.93
CA ALA A 143 4.46 -2.84 -15.78
C ALA A 143 3.15 -2.45 -16.47
N LYS A 144 2.41 -3.44 -17.01
CA LYS A 144 1.08 -3.24 -17.56
C LYS A 144 0.10 -2.74 -16.49
N LEU A 145 0.09 -3.36 -15.31
CA LEU A 145 -0.76 -2.97 -14.20
C LEU A 145 -0.57 -1.49 -13.83
N ILE A 146 0.69 -1.03 -13.75
CA ILE A 146 1.03 0.37 -13.46
C ILE A 146 0.61 1.30 -14.62
N ALA A 147 0.84 0.90 -15.87
CA ALA A 147 0.48 1.70 -17.04
C ALA A 147 -1.04 1.91 -17.16
N ASP A 148 -1.82 0.87 -16.87
CA ASP A 148 -3.27 0.89 -16.97
C ASP A 148 -3.94 1.61 -15.79
N ASN A 149 -3.22 1.76 -14.66
CA ASN A 149 -3.81 2.23 -13.40
C ASN A 149 -2.95 3.32 -12.75
N SER A 150 -3.45 4.56 -12.81
CA SER A 150 -2.76 5.74 -12.29
C SER A 150 -2.61 5.80 -10.77
N PHE A 151 -3.12 4.82 -10.02
CA PHE A 151 -2.99 4.69 -8.57
C PHE A 151 -1.90 3.71 -8.12
N TYR A 152 -1.28 2.96 -9.04
CA TYR A 152 -0.08 2.15 -8.78
C TYR A 152 1.19 2.84 -9.27
N ARG A 153 2.32 2.60 -8.61
CA ARG A 153 3.64 3.11 -9.01
C ARG A 153 4.72 2.06 -8.78
N VAL A 154 5.83 2.17 -9.52
CA VAL A 154 7.07 1.45 -9.19
C VAL A 154 7.55 1.91 -7.81
N ALA A 155 8.05 0.96 -7.03
CA ALA A 155 8.64 1.21 -5.73
C ALA A 155 9.92 0.37 -5.55
N THR A 156 10.84 0.86 -4.74
CA THR A 156 12.07 0.17 -4.41
C THR A 156 12.16 0.02 -2.90
N ILE A 157 12.42 -1.20 -2.42
CA ILE A 157 12.76 -1.47 -1.03
C ILE A 157 14.29 -1.41 -0.94
N PRO A 158 14.88 -0.42 -0.25
CA PRO A 158 16.33 -0.23 -0.22
C PRO A 158 17.09 -1.44 0.33
N GLY A 159 18.25 -1.71 -0.28
CA GLY A 159 19.27 -2.66 0.14
C GLY A 159 19.71 -2.44 1.58
N GLY A 160 19.93 -3.52 2.33
CA GLY A 160 20.42 -3.47 3.70
C GLY A 160 19.40 -3.01 4.74
N MET A 161 18.15 -2.74 4.34
CA MET A 161 17.10 -2.30 5.27
C MET A 161 16.66 -3.43 6.22
N TYR A 162 16.69 -4.67 5.75
CA TYR A 162 16.28 -5.86 6.51
C TYR A 162 17.30 -6.98 6.36
N ARG A 163 17.31 -7.91 7.33
CA ARG A 163 18.13 -9.12 7.22
C ARG A 163 17.68 -9.95 6.01
N GLY A 164 18.60 -10.38 5.16
CA GLY A 164 18.28 -11.13 3.94
C GLY A 164 17.88 -10.26 2.73
N ASN A 165 17.99 -8.92 2.85
CA ASN A 165 17.92 -7.95 1.77
C ASN A 165 19.28 -7.21 1.78
N ALA A 166 20.20 -7.58 0.90
CA ALA A 166 21.48 -6.87 0.75
C ALA A 166 21.40 -5.80 -0.34
N GLU A 167 20.73 -6.14 -1.44
CA GLU A 167 20.52 -5.29 -2.60
C GLU A 167 19.11 -4.69 -2.61
N ASP A 168 18.95 -3.61 -3.36
CA ASP A 168 17.64 -3.01 -3.63
C ASP A 168 16.69 -4.05 -4.27
N VAL A 169 15.45 -4.11 -3.77
CA VAL A 169 14.41 -4.99 -4.32
C VAL A 169 13.35 -4.14 -5.01
N GLN A 170 13.14 -4.40 -6.30
CA GLN A 170 12.10 -3.71 -7.07
C GLN A 170 10.72 -4.31 -6.81
N THR A 171 9.74 -3.44 -6.74
CA THR A 171 8.33 -3.82 -6.61
C THR A 171 7.44 -2.73 -7.20
N PHE A 172 6.14 -2.86 -7.02
CA PHE A 172 5.17 -1.80 -7.20
C PHE A 172 4.47 -1.52 -5.87
N GLY A 173 3.65 -0.49 -5.82
CA GLY A 173 2.87 -0.20 -4.63
C GLY A 173 1.80 0.82 -4.88
N VAL A 174 1.13 1.17 -3.79
CA VAL A 174 0.07 2.18 -3.70
C VAL A 174 0.55 3.33 -2.82
N GLY A 175 -0.21 4.42 -2.78
CA GLY A 175 -0.05 5.44 -1.75
C GLY A 175 -1.07 5.24 -0.65
N ALA A 176 -0.64 5.29 0.62
CA ALA A 176 -1.57 5.55 1.71
C ALA A 176 -2.13 6.97 1.54
N THR A 177 -3.43 7.14 1.63
CA THR A 177 -4.12 8.43 1.48
C THR A 177 -4.98 8.71 2.69
N PHE A 178 -5.02 9.98 3.08
CA PHE A 178 -5.96 10.50 4.04
C PHE A 178 -7.20 11.00 3.28
N VAL A 179 -8.37 10.51 3.66
CA VAL A 179 -9.63 10.73 2.96
C VAL A 179 -10.71 11.29 3.88
N SER A 180 -11.70 11.95 3.29
CA SER A 180 -12.85 12.59 3.94
C SER A 180 -14.10 12.40 3.08
N SER A 181 -15.24 12.96 3.48
CA SER A 181 -16.39 13.18 2.59
C SER A 181 -16.65 14.67 2.33
N THR A 182 -17.54 14.96 1.37
CA THR A 182 -18.12 16.29 1.12
C THR A 182 -18.92 16.86 2.29
N ASP A 183 -19.40 16.00 3.20
CA ASP A 183 -20.19 16.43 4.37
C ASP A 183 -19.33 17.14 5.43
N VAL A 184 -18.01 16.94 5.39
CA VAL A 184 -17.09 17.57 6.33
C VAL A 184 -16.87 19.02 5.91
N LYS A 185 -17.02 19.94 6.88
CA LYS A 185 -16.90 21.38 6.60
C LYS A 185 -15.52 21.72 6.04
N GLU A 186 -15.46 22.56 5.01
CA GLU A 186 -14.23 23.09 4.40
C GLU A 186 -13.20 23.51 5.46
N LYS A 187 -13.64 24.31 6.45
CA LYS A 187 -12.78 24.82 7.52
C LYS A 187 -12.12 23.69 8.33
N VAL A 188 -12.82 22.60 8.61
CA VAL A 188 -12.27 21.50 9.41
C VAL A 188 -11.11 20.84 8.67
N VAL A 189 -11.31 20.49 7.40
CA VAL A 189 -10.26 19.87 6.59
C VAL A 189 -9.12 20.83 6.30
N TYR A 190 -9.40 22.12 6.10
CA TYR A 190 -8.36 23.15 5.96
C TYR A 190 -7.44 23.19 7.19
N GLU A 191 -8.00 23.26 8.40
CA GLU A 191 -7.20 23.30 9.63
C GLU A 191 -6.40 22.01 9.85
N ILE A 192 -6.95 20.85 9.48
CA ILE A 192 -6.22 19.56 9.54
C ILE A 192 -5.01 19.59 8.60
N VAL A 193 -5.21 19.96 7.34
CA VAL A 193 -4.13 20.03 6.34
C VAL A 193 -3.08 21.05 6.77
N LYS A 194 -3.51 22.22 7.21
CA LYS A 194 -2.64 23.27 7.74
C LYS A 194 -1.81 22.76 8.91
N ALA A 195 -2.43 22.12 9.90
CA ALA A 195 -1.72 21.58 11.06
C ALA A 195 -0.64 20.57 10.65
N VAL A 196 -0.92 19.68 9.70
CA VAL A 196 0.07 18.70 9.20
C VAL A 196 1.19 19.37 8.42
N PHE A 197 0.86 20.23 7.45
CA PHE A 197 1.82 20.79 6.51
C PHE A 197 2.65 21.93 7.13
N GLU A 198 2.13 22.68 8.10
CA GLU A 198 2.92 23.69 8.82
C GLU A 198 3.80 23.08 9.91
N ASN A 199 3.40 21.94 10.50
CA ASN A 199 4.20 21.20 11.48
C ASN A 199 4.90 19.99 10.86
N PHE A 200 5.34 20.13 9.61
CA PHE A 200 5.76 19.00 8.78
C PHE A 200 6.90 18.18 9.39
N ASP A 201 7.92 18.83 9.94
CA ASP A 201 9.04 18.13 10.56
C ASP A 201 8.63 17.34 11.81
N THR A 202 7.62 17.82 12.55
CA THR A 202 7.04 17.10 13.68
C THR A 202 6.23 15.91 13.19
N PHE A 203 5.40 16.11 12.15
CA PHE A 203 4.64 15.04 11.52
C PHE A 203 5.56 13.92 11.03
N LYS A 204 6.66 14.25 10.34
CA LYS A 204 7.64 13.28 9.85
C LYS A 204 8.29 12.44 10.96
N ARG A 205 8.40 12.97 12.18
CA ARG A 205 8.96 12.24 13.33
C ARG A 205 7.97 11.25 13.97
N LEU A 206 6.68 11.31 13.64
CA LEU A 206 5.68 10.40 14.22
C LEU A 206 5.89 8.96 13.77
N HIS A 207 6.48 8.74 12.59
CA HIS A 207 6.76 7.39 12.10
C HIS A 207 7.95 7.40 11.12
N PRO A 208 8.88 6.41 11.18
CA PRO A 208 10.02 6.35 10.27
C PRO A 208 9.68 6.36 8.77
N ALA A 209 8.55 5.78 8.39
CA ALA A 209 8.06 5.79 7.00
C ALA A 209 7.77 7.21 6.47
N PHE A 210 7.63 8.19 7.35
CA PHE A 210 7.37 9.58 6.98
C PHE A 210 8.66 10.38 6.72
N ASN A 211 9.85 9.81 6.93
CA ASN A 211 11.13 10.52 6.79
C ASN A 211 11.38 11.10 5.39
N ASN A 212 10.84 10.47 4.35
CA ASN A 212 11.08 10.87 2.96
C ASN A 212 9.94 11.70 2.36
N LEU A 213 8.94 12.09 3.16
CA LEU A 213 7.81 12.85 2.64
C LEU A 213 8.22 14.25 2.19
N LYS A 214 7.60 14.65 1.07
CA LYS A 214 7.64 15.99 0.50
C LYS A 214 6.21 16.52 0.34
N LYS A 215 6.00 17.79 0.66
CA LYS A 215 4.67 18.41 0.65
C LYS A 215 4.06 18.40 -0.75
N GLU A 216 4.89 18.59 -1.77
CA GLU A 216 4.51 18.65 -3.17
C GLU A 216 3.96 17.31 -3.67
N GLU A 217 4.60 16.22 -3.26
CA GLU A 217 4.18 14.84 -3.54
C GLU A 217 2.88 14.53 -2.77
N MET A 218 2.82 14.85 -1.48
CA MET A 218 1.64 14.61 -0.64
C MET A 218 0.35 15.30 -1.14
N ALA A 219 0.48 16.46 -1.79
CA ALA A 219 -0.65 17.22 -2.30
C ALA A 219 -1.19 16.72 -3.65
N LYS A 220 -0.51 15.77 -4.31
CA LYS A 220 -0.81 15.38 -5.71
C LYS A 220 -0.79 13.88 -5.95
N ASP A 221 0.21 13.20 -5.41
CA ASP A 221 0.53 11.83 -5.80
C ASP A 221 -0.42 10.85 -5.13
N GLY A 222 -0.96 9.90 -5.91
CA GLY A 222 -1.84 8.84 -5.40
C GLY A 222 -3.24 9.31 -4.97
N LEU A 223 -3.62 10.56 -5.24
CA LEU A 223 -4.94 11.09 -4.91
C LEU A 223 -5.95 10.73 -6.01
N SER A 224 -6.69 9.64 -5.79
CA SER A 224 -7.59 9.05 -6.80
C SER A 224 -9.05 9.51 -6.70
N ALA A 225 -9.36 10.36 -5.72
CA ALA A 225 -10.63 11.09 -5.61
C ALA A 225 -10.38 12.60 -5.69
N PRO A 226 -11.38 13.44 -6.04
CA PRO A 226 -11.23 14.88 -6.00
C PRO A 226 -10.77 15.38 -4.63
N LEU A 227 -9.95 16.42 -4.62
CA LEU A 227 -9.53 17.07 -3.39
C LEU A 227 -10.74 17.61 -2.62
N HIS A 228 -10.71 17.46 -1.30
CA HIS A 228 -11.62 18.16 -0.42
C HIS A 228 -11.43 19.67 -0.56
N ALA A 229 -12.51 20.46 -0.50
CA ALA A 229 -12.45 21.91 -0.69
C ALA A 229 -11.45 22.59 0.26
N GLY A 230 -11.43 22.17 1.53
CA GLY A 230 -10.48 22.68 2.52
C GLY A 230 -9.01 22.37 2.19
N ALA A 231 -8.72 21.17 1.69
CA ALA A 231 -7.38 20.79 1.26
C ALA A 231 -6.95 21.56 0.01
N ALA A 232 -7.82 21.64 -1.00
CA ALA A 232 -7.58 22.40 -2.22
C ALA A 232 -7.30 23.88 -1.94
N LYS A 233 -8.03 24.48 -0.99
CA LYS A 233 -7.80 25.87 -0.55
C LYS A 233 -6.41 26.05 0.06
N TYR A 234 -6.02 25.21 1.01
CA TYR A 234 -4.69 25.27 1.62
C TYR A 234 -3.59 25.08 0.56
N TYR A 235 -3.72 24.10 -0.35
CA TYR A 235 -2.70 23.85 -1.37
C TYR A 235 -2.53 25.01 -2.35
N LYS A 236 -3.60 25.74 -2.68
CA LYS A 236 -3.51 26.96 -3.48
C LYS A 236 -2.77 28.08 -2.73
N GLU A 237 -3.13 28.31 -1.46
CA GLU A 237 -2.48 29.32 -0.61
C GLU A 237 -0.99 29.03 -0.40
N ALA A 238 -0.63 27.74 -0.24
CA ALA A 238 0.74 27.27 -0.05
C ALA A 238 1.53 27.10 -1.36
N GLY A 239 0.92 27.37 -2.53
CA GLY A 239 1.57 27.22 -3.84
C GLY A 239 1.89 25.77 -4.26
N LEU A 240 1.27 24.78 -3.61
CA LEU A 240 1.47 23.36 -3.88
C LEU A 240 0.67 22.89 -5.10
N VAL A 241 -0.50 23.49 -5.35
CA VAL A 241 -1.37 23.20 -6.51
C VAL A 241 -1.74 24.52 -7.20
N LYS A 242 -1.81 24.51 -8.54
CA LYS A 242 -2.22 25.66 -9.35
C LYS A 242 -3.75 25.73 -9.48
#